data_AF-A0A0F8XKF6-F1
#
_entry.id   AF-A0A0F8XKF6-F1
#
_cell.length_a   1.000
_cell.length_b   1.000
_cell.length_c   1.000
_cell.angle_alpha   90.00
_cell.angle_beta   90.00
_cell.angle_gamma   90.00
#
_symmetry.space_group_name_H-M   'P 1'
#
loop_
_entity.id
_entity.type
_entity.pdbx_description
1 polymer ?
#
loop_
_entity_poly.entity_id
_entity_poly.type
_entity_poly.pdbx_seq_one_letter_code
_entity_poly.pdbx_strand_id
1 'polypeptide(L)'
;FEVVETKAKPSFIILRGSEKIVSQQKEILTKPIDVNGISESFQKEIVLDLLEGTTAPFISKPIHVEVQIKERIVSRKFQDIPVEGKGSPYPYKITPPVINIEVKGPENVLEKLQMDKGIKVHIDLNALKPGIYPRRAIITLPVATILVNVKPKIFTVTIKDG
;
A
#
# COMPACT_ATOMS: atom_id res chain seq x y z
N PHE A 1 -1.44 5.44 3.92
CA PHE A 1 -0.91 4.99 5.23
C PHE A 1 -2.08 4.81 6.18
N GLU A 2 -1.95 3.94 7.17
CA GLU A 2 -3.00 3.71 8.17
C GLU A 2 -2.41 3.62 9.58
N VAL A 3 -3.18 4.08 10.56
CA VAL A 3 -2.86 3.91 11.98
C VAL A 3 -3.18 2.47 12.35
N VAL A 4 -2.16 1.72 12.77
CA VAL A 4 -2.30 0.30 13.13
C VAL A 4 -2.39 0.07 14.62
N GLU A 5 -1.84 0.98 15.42
CA GLU A 5 -1.86 0.87 16.88
C GLU A 5 -1.70 2.26 17.51
N THR A 6 -2.38 2.47 18.63
CA THR A 6 -2.18 3.65 19.49
C THR A 6 -1.96 3.19 20.92
N LYS A 7 -1.01 3.80 21.62
CA LYS A 7 -0.72 3.52 23.03
C LYS A 7 -0.61 4.83 23.80
N ALA A 8 -1.31 4.93 24.92
CA ALA A 8 -1.20 6.05 25.84
C ALA A 8 -0.46 5.61 27.11
N LYS A 9 0.45 6.46 27.59
CA LYS A 9 1.13 6.29 28.88
C LYS A 9 0.91 7.53 29.76
N PRO A 10 0.34 7.37 30.97
CA PRO A 10 -0.21 6.11 31.52
C PRO A 10 -1.48 5.65 30.80
N SER A 11 -1.75 4.34 30.83
CA SER A 11 -2.97 3.76 30.24
C SER A 11 -4.20 3.84 31.15
N PHE A 12 -3.99 4.16 32.43
CA PHE A 12 -5.04 4.36 33.44
C PHE A 12 -4.72 5.58 34.28
N ILE A 13 -5.75 6.30 34.68
CA ILE A 13 -5.64 7.46 35.55
C ILE A 13 -6.76 7.43 36.60
N ILE A 14 -6.53 8.11 37.71
CA ILE A 14 -7.56 8.34 38.72
C ILE A 14 -8.32 9.62 38.34
N LEU A 15 -9.62 9.49 38.13
CA LEU A 15 -10.54 10.58 37.85
C LEU A 15 -11.36 10.93 39.09
N ARG A 16 -11.54 12.22 39.35
CA ARG A 16 -12.36 12.74 40.45
C ARG A 16 -13.42 13.68 39.92
N GLY A 17 -14.67 13.49 40.34
CA GLY A 17 -15.83 14.30 39.96
C GLY A 17 -17.07 13.88 40.76
N SER A 18 -18.24 14.39 40.40
CA SER A 18 -19.50 13.92 41.00
C SER A 18 -19.77 12.46 40.65
N GLU A 19 -20.41 11.72 41.55
CA GLU A 19 -20.74 10.30 41.34
C GLU A 19 -21.50 10.09 40.03
N LYS A 20 -22.44 10.98 39.71
CA LYS A 20 -23.22 10.93 38.47
C LYS A 20 -22.33 11.03 37.22
N ILE A 21 -21.32 11.90 37.22
CA ILE A 21 -20.43 12.09 36.06
C ILE A 21 -19.43 10.94 35.95
N VAL A 22 -18.78 10.58 37.06
CA VAL A 22 -17.74 9.55 37.08
C VAL A 22 -18.31 8.16 36.76
N SER A 23 -19.49 7.82 37.30
CA SER A 23 -20.14 6.53 37.03
C SER A 23 -20.53 6.32 35.56
N GLN A 24 -20.68 7.42 34.80
CA GLN A 24 -21.00 7.38 33.38
C GLN A 24 -19.75 7.38 32.48
N GLN A 25 -18.56 7.71 33.01
CA GLN A 25 -17.31 7.73 32.25
C GLN A 25 -16.56 6.41 32.30
N LYS A 26 -16.62 5.66 31.19
CA LYS A 26 -15.81 4.45 30.97
C LYS A 26 -14.41 4.75 30.43
N GLU A 27 -14.28 5.87 29.72
CA GLU A 27 -13.06 6.30 29.03
C GLU A 27 -12.89 7.81 29.16
N ILE A 28 -11.64 8.26 29.07
CA ILE A 28 -11.27 9.67 29.11
C ILE A 28 -10.56 9.98 27.80
N LEU A 29 -11.11 10.93 27.06
CA LEU A 29 -10.56 11.33 25.78
C LEU A 29 -9.33 12.22 26.01
N THR A 30 -8.34 12.10 25.14
CA THR A 30 -7.32 13.13 24.96
C THR A 30 -7.84 14.17 23.98
N LYS A 31 -7.16 15.30 23.87
CA LYS A 31 -7.37 16.16 22.70
C LYS A 31 -7.15 15.37 21.39
N PRO A 32 -7.82 15.71 20.29
CA PRO A 32 -7.62 15.01 19.02
C PRO A 32 -6.21 15.23 18.49
N ILE A 33 -5.65 14.20 17.84
CA ILE A 33 -4.37 14.27 17.14
C ILE A 33 -4.67 14.16 15.65
N ASP A 34 -4.32 15.20 14.89
CA ASP A 34 -4.35 15.13 13.44
C ASP A 34 -3.19 14.26 12.94
N VAL A 35 -3.52 13.25 12.14
CA VAL A 35 -2.57 12.30 11.54
C VAL A 35 -2.52 12.42 10.02
N ASN A 36 -3.21 13.42 9.45
CA ASN A 36 -3.23 13.65 8.02
C ASN A 36 -1.82 13.95 7.49
N GLY A 37 -1.44 13.24 6.41
CA GLY A 37 -0.12 13.40 5.78
C GLY A 37 1.04 12.75 6.52
N ILE A 38 0.82 12.12 7.67
CA ILE A 38 1.88 11.44 8.42
C ILE A 38 2.11 10.03 7.87
N SER A 39 3.35 9.74 7.49
CA SER A 39 3.77 8.43 6.94
C SER A 39 4.59 7.59 7.90
N GLU A 40 5.04 8.17 9.02
CA GLU A 40 5.93 7.53 9.99
C GLU A 40 5.29 7.47 11.38
N SER A 41 5.57 6.40 12.12
CA SER A 41 5.18 6.28 13.52
C SER A 41 5.80 7.42 14.33
N PHE A 42 5.06 7.97 15.28
CA PHE A 42 5.52 9.10 16.09
C PHE A 42 5.04 9.01 17.53
N GLN A 43 5.66 9.82 18.38
CA GLN A 43 5.27 10.01 19.78
C GLN A 43 4.92 11.48 20.01
N LYS A 44 3.85 11.72 20.78
CA LYS A 44 3.39 13.07 21.10
C LYS A 44 2.90 13.14 22.54
N GLU A 45 3.31 14.19 23.22
CA GLU A 45 2.75 14.58 24.51
C GLU A 45 1.41 15.31 24.30
N ILE A 46 0.35 14.84 24.96
CA ILE A 46 -0.99 15.41 24.85
C ILE A 46 -1.64 15.58 26.21
N VAL A 47 -2.51 16.57 26.30
CA VAL A 47 -3.34 16.80 27.49
C VAL A 47 -4.66 16.04 27.37
N LEU A 48 -5.19 15.64 28.52
CA LEU A 48 -6.52 15.05 28.62
C LEU A 48 -7.58 16.10 28.27
N ASP A 49 -8.64 15.66 27.62
CA ASP A 49 -9.84 16.45 27.38
C ASP A 49 -10.87 16.06 28.46
N LEU A 50 -10.74 16.69 29.62
CA LEU A 50 -11.56 16.40 30.78
C LEU A 50 -12.92 17.10 30.66
N LEU A 51 -13.99 16.37 31.00
CA LEU A 51 -15.33 16.95 31.10
C LEU A 51 -15.40 17.98 32.22
N GLU A 52 -16.26 18.97 32.04
CA GLU A 52 -16.53 19.97 33.06
C GLU A 52 -17.00 19.32 34.36
N GLY A 53 -16.45 19.77 35.50
CA GLY A 53 -16.71 19.17 36.81
C GLY A 53 -15.89 17.91 37.13
N THR A 54 -14.89 17.56 36.31
CA THR A 54 -13.93 16.48 36.59
C THR A 54 -12.48 16.96 36.68
N THR A 55 -11.64 16.21 37.40
CA THR A 55 -10.22 16.49 37.59
C THR A 55 -9.41 15.20 37.65
N ALA A 56 -8.15 15.23 37.21
CA ALA A 56 -7.22 14.11 37.29
C ALA A 56 -6.05 14.44 38.25
N PRO A 57 -6.26 14.35 39.58
CA PRO A 57 -5.33 14.92 40.57
C PRO A 57 -3.94 14.23 40.63
N PHE A 58 -3.81 13.04 40.05
CA PHE A 58 -2.56 12.27 40.05
C PHE A 58 -1.81 12.33 38.71
N ILE A 59 -2.30 13.15 37.77
CA ILE A 59 -1.62 13.43 36.50
C ILE A 59 -0.86 14.75 36.66
N SER A 60 0.47 14.65 36.76
CA SER A 60 1.38 15.80 36.83
C SER A 60 2.16 16.04 35.54
N LYS A 61 2.07 15.12 34.57
CA LYS A 61 2.78 15.17 33.28
C LYS A 61 1.80 14.95 32.12
N PRO A 62 2.10 15.48 30.92
CA PRO A 62 1.35 15.16 29.71
C PRO A 62 1.30 13.65 29.45
N ILE A 63 0.18 13.19 28.86
CA ILE A 63 0.01 11.81 28.41
C ILE A 63 0.89 11.59 27.20
N HIS A 64 1.75 10.57 27.26
CA HIS A 64 2.60 10.20 26.14
C HIS A 64 1.81 9.26 25.23
N VAL A 65 1.46 9.73 24.04
CA VAL A 65 0.78 8.93 23.02
C VAL A 65 1.79 8.49 21.97
N GLU A 66 1.87 7.18 21.77
CA GLU A 66 2.60 6.54 20.69
C GLU A 66 1.59 6.13 19.62
N VAL A 67 1.80 6.61 18.40
CA VAL A 67 0.97 6.29 17.23
C VAL A 67 1.83 5.51 16.25
N GLN A 68 1.42 4.26 15.98
CA GLN A 68 2.08 3.39 15.02
C GLN A 68 1.38 3.51 13.67
N ILE A 69 2.15 3.90 12.64
CA ILE A 69 1.66 4.07 11.27
C ILE A 69 2.36 3.06 10.37
N LYS A 70 1.60 2.43 9.48
CA LYS A 70 2.14 1.54 8.45
C LYS A 70 1.62 1.89 7.06
N GLU A 71 2.38 1.49 6.06
CA GLU A 71 1.90 1.49 4.68
C GLU A 71 0.71 0.55 4.55
N ARG A 72 -0.34 1.04 3.89
CA ARG A 72 -1.51 0.23 3.59
C ARG A 72 -1.18 -0.66 2.41
N ILE A 73 -1.26 -1.98 2.62
CA ILE A 73 -0.99 -2.97 1.57
C ILE A 73 -2.30 -3.32 0.87
N VAL A 74 -2.38 -3.07 -0.44
CA VAL A 74 -3.57 -3.33 -1.26
C VAL A 74 -3.23 -4.21 -2.46
N SER A 75 -4.25 -4.83 -3.06
CA SER A 75 -4.14 -5.53 -4.35
C SER A 75 -4.80 -4.70 -5.43
N ARG A 76 -4.14 -4.52 -6.58
CA ARG A 76 -4.67 -3.76 -7.72
C ARG A 76 -4.51 -4.55 -9.01
N LYS A 77 -5.54 -4.49 -9.86
CA LYS A 77 -5.54 -5.07 -11.19
C LYS A 77 -5.11 -4.01 -12.21
N PHE A 78 -4.21 -4.41 -13.10
CA PHE A 78 -3.78 -3.63 -14.24
C PHE A 78 -4.14 -4.40 -15.51
N GLN A 79 -4.87 -3.74 -16.39
CA GLN A 79 -5.46 -4.36 -17.57
C GLN A 79 -4.88 -3.77 -18.85
N ASP A 80 -4.94 -4.57 -19.92
CA ASP A 80 -4.58 -4.22 -21.29
C ASP A 80 -3.16 -3.64 -21.42
N ILE A 81 -2.22 -4.19 -20.62
CA ILE A 81 -0.83 -3.76 -20.66
C ILE A 81 -0.19 -4.30 -21.94
N PRO A 82 0.38 -3.44 -22.82
CA PRO A 82 0.98 -3.89 -24.07
C PRO A 82 2.21 -4.77 -23.81
N VAL A 83 2.36 -5.80 -24.63
CA VAL A 83 3.50 -6.73 -24.59
C VAL A 83 4.39 -6.48 -25.80
N GLU A 84 5.66 -6.12 -25.54
CA GLU A 84 6.63 -5.80 -26.60
C GLU A 84 7.63 -6.94 -26.82
N GLY A 85 7.98 -7.23 -28.07
CA GLY A 85 9.09 -8.13 -28.38
C GLY A 85 10.41 -7.37 -28.39
N LYS A 86 11.47 -7.96 -27.83
CA LYS A 86 12.83 -7.38 -27.84
C LYS A 86 13.84 -8.33 -28.45
N GLY A 87 14.77 -7.81 -29.25
CA GLY A 87 15.94 -8.57 -29.72
C GLY A 87 15.75 -9.38 -31.01
N SER A 88 14.65 -9.18 -31.76
CA SER A 88 14.49 -9.78 -33.09
C SER A 88 14.84 -8.77 -34.19
N PRO A 89 15.67 -9.13 -35.18
CA PRO A 89 15.86 -8.33 -36.39
C PRO A 89 14.72 -8.51 -37.41
N TYR A 90 13.81 -9.45 -37.15
CA TYR A 90 12.72 -9.84 -38.05
C TYR A 90 11.39 -9.22 -37.60
N PRO A 91 10.43 -8.98 -38.53
CA PRO A 91 9.08 -8.58 -38.16
C PRO A 91 8.39 -9.69 -37.36
N TYR A 92 7.72 -9.29 -36.27
CA TYR A 92 7.05 -10.23 -35.36
C TYR A 92 5.62 -9.81 -35.02
N LYS A 93 4.82 -10.78 -34.58
CA LYS A 93 3.48 -10.59 -34.02
C LYS A 93 3.32 -11.39 -32.73
N ILE A 94 2.85 -10.73 -31.67
CA ILE A 94 2.56 -11.35 -30.38
C ILE A 94 1.05 -11.49 -30.25
N THR A 95 0.57 -12.68 -29.88
CA THR A 95 -0.85 -12.97 -29.66
C THR A 95 -1.06 -13.67 -28.32
N PRO A 96 -1.91 -13.12 -27.42
CA PRO A 96 -2.55 -11.81 -27.50
C PRO A 96 -1.54 -10.65 -27.35
N PRO A 97 -1.83 -9.43 -27.84
CA PRO A 97 -0.89 -8.30 -27.78
C PRO A 97 -0.81 -7.64 -26.39
N VAL A 98 -1.69 -8.03 -25.47
CA VAL A 98 -1.82 -7.43 -24.14
C VAL A 98 -1.84 -8.49 -23.04
N ILE A 99 -1.51 -8.05 -21.83
CA ILE A 99 -1.55 -8.84 -20.60
C ILE A 99 -2.32 -8.11 -19.50
N ASN A 100 -3.00 -8.88 -18.67
CA ASN A 100 -3.65 -8.43 -17.46
C ASN A 100 -2.91 -9.01 -16.25
N ILE A 101 -2.60 -8.16 -15.27
CA ILE A 101 -1.91 -8.59 -14.05
C ILE A 101 -2.63 -8.09 -12.80
N GLU A 102 -2.41 -8.78 -11.70
CA GLU A 102 -2.81 -8.34 -10.37
C GLU A 102 -1.54 -8.23 -9.51
N VAL A 103 -1.35 -7.07 -8.88
CA VAL A 103 -0.16 -6.74 -8.12
C VAL A 103 -0.56 -6.31 -6.72
N LYS A 104 0.11 -6.85 -5.72
CA LYS A 104 -0.05 -6.48 -4.31
C LYS A 104 1.15 -5.66 -3.85
N GLY A 105 0.91 -4.60 -3.08
CA GLY A 105 1.97 -3.75 -2.55
C GLY A 105 1.43 -2.51 -1.83
N PRO A 106 2.32 -1.61 -1.39
CA PRO A 106 1.95 -0.33 -0.80
C PRO A 106 1.06 0.48 -1.74
N GLU A 107 -0.03 1.02 -1.20
CA GLU A 107 -1.03 1.78 -1.95
C GLU A 107 -0.41 2.96 -2.73
N ASN A 108 0.44 3.75 -2.07
CA ASN A 108 1.22 4.84 -2.65
C ASN A 108 2.08 4.40 -3.85
N VAL A 109 2.69 3.21 -3.78
CA VAL A 109 3.53 2.66 -4.87
C VAL A 109 2.65 2.22 -6.04
N LEU A 110 1.54 1.55 -5.77
CA LEU A 110 0.62 1.08 -6.81
C LEU A 110 -0.11 2.23 -7.52
N GLU A 111 -0.41 3.32 -6.82
CA GLU A 111 -0.96 4.54 -7.41
C GLU A 111 0.02 5.19 -8.39
N LYS A 112 1.27 5.39 -7.97
CA LYS A 112 2.33 5.90 -8.87
C LYS A 112 2.51 5.01 -10.10
N LEU A 113 2.55 3.69 -9.89
CA LEU A 113 2.68 2.72 -10.97
C LEU A 113 1.56 2.84 -12.03
N GLN A 114 0.32 3.14 -11.59
CA GLN A 114 -0.81 3.37 -12.48
C GLN A 114 -0.69 4.71 -13.24
N MET A 115 -0.32 5.79 -12.55
CA MET A 115 -0.20 7.13 -13.15
C MET A 115 0.90 7.18 -14.21
N ASP A 116 2.05 6.57 -13.92
CA ASP A 116 3.24 6.63 -14.77
C ASP A 116 3.21 5.61 -15.93
N LYS A 117 2.17 4.76 -16.00
CA LYS A 117 2.14 3.57 -16.87
C LYS A 117 3.44 2.76 -16.76
N GLY A 118 3.99 2.67 -15.55
CA GLY A 118 5.37 2.20 -15.31
C GLY A 118 5.58 0.69 -15.49
N ILE A 119 4.53 -0.06 -15.80
CA ILE A 119 4.60 -1.51 -15.98
C ILE A 119 5.14 -1.82 -17.37
N LYS A 120 6.37 -2.34 -17.42
CA LYS A 120 7.01 -2.76 -18.67
C LYS A 120 6.90 -4.27 -18.81
N VAL A 121 6.32 -4.71 -19.92
CA VAL A 121 6.15 -6.14 -20.24
C VAL A 121 6.79 -6.42 -21.59
N HIS A 122 7.69 -7.40 -21.63
CA HIS A 122 8.35 -7.76 -22.87
C HIS A 122 8.58 -9.26 -23.01
N ILE A 123 8.76 -9.73 -24.25
CA ILE A 123 9.19 -11.09 -24.56
C ILE A 123 10.58 -11.01 -25.18
N ASP A 124 11.49 -11.83 -24.68
CA ASP A 124 12.82 -11.99 -25.27
C ASP A 124 12.74 -12.82 -26.56
N LEU A 125 13.14 -12.21 -27.66
CA LEU A 125 13.17 -12.77 -29.01
C LEU A 125 14.59 -12.91 -29.57
N ASN A 126 15.62 -12.70 -28.73
CA ASN A 126 17.01 -12.84 -29.15
C ASN A 126 17.28 -14.23 -29.74
N ALA A 127 18.07 -14.26 -30.82
CA ALA A 127 18.48 -15.48 -31.53
C ALA A 127 17.34 -16.36 -32.09
N LEU A 128 16.10 -15.87 -32.14
CA LEU A 128 14.99 -16.59 -32.76
C LEU A 128 14.94 -16.30 -34.26
N LYS A 129 14.89 -17.38 -35.06
CA LYS A 129 14.67 -17.34 -36.51
C LYS A 129 13.17 -17.20 -36.81
N PRO A 130 12.79 -16.91 -38.07
CA PRO A 130 11.40 -16.99 -38.50
C PRO A 130 10.75 -18.32 -38.10
N GLY A 131 9.55 -18.26 -37.54
CA GLY A 131 8.86 -19.39 -36.93
C GLY A 131 7.77 -18.98 -35.93
N ILE A 132 7.10 -19.97 -35.34
CA ILE A 132 6.05 -19.76 -34.34
C ILE A 132 6.52 -20.35 -33.00
N TYR A 133 6.50 -19.53 -31.95
CA TYR A 133 7.04 -19.90 -30.64
C TYR A 133 6.07 -19.57 -29.51
N PRO A 134 5.78 -20.51 -28.60
CA PRO A 134 5.20 -20.19 -27.31
C PRO A 134 6.27 -19.55 -26.41
N ARG A 135 5.94 -18.40 -25.82
CA ARG A 135 6.84 -17.64 -24.96
C ARG A 135 6.11 -17.09 -23.73
N ARG A 136 6.87 -16.87 -22.66
CA ARG A 136 6.41 -16.14 -21.47
C ARG A 136 6.89 -14.70 -21.56
N ALA A 137 6.07 -13.79 -21.07
CA ALA A 137 6.47 -12.41 -20.92
C ALA A 137 7.26 -12.20 -19.61
N ILE A 138 8.24 -11.31 -19.69
CA ILE A 138 9.01 -10.77 -18.57
C ILE A 138 8.33 -9.47 -18.15
N ILE A 139 7.95 -9.40 -16.87
CA ILE A 139 7.25 -8.26 -16.28
C ILE A 139 8.21 -7.59 -15.30
N THR A 140 8.44 -6.29 -15.49
CA THR A 140 9.23 -5.49 -14.54
C THR A 140 8.28 -4.76 -13.59
N LEU A 141 8.42 -5.03 -12.29
CA LEU A 141 7.64 -4.41 -11.21
C LEU A 141 8.56 -3.76 -10.17
N PRO A 142 8.10 -2.74 -9.43
CA PRO A 142 8.85 -2.16 -8.32
C PRO A 142 9.15 -3.19 -7.22
N VAL A 143 10.29 -3.07 -6.54
CA VAL A 143 10.77 -4.01 -5.50
C VAL A 143 9.77 -4.16 -4.34
N ALA A 144 9.03 -3.10 -4.01
CA ALA A 144 8.01 -3.11 -2.96
C ALA A 144 6.69 -3.80 -3.37
N THR A 145 6.65 -4.52 -4.50
CA THR A 145 5.41 -5.12 -5.02
C THR A 145 5.57 -6.59 -5.33
N ILE A 146 4.45 -7.31 -5.34
CA ILE A 146 4.37 -8.75 -5.56
C ILE A 146 3.34 -9.01 -6.66
N LEU A 147 3.74 -9.78 -7.68
CA LEU A 147 2.81 -10.28 -8.70
C LEU A 147 1.93 -11.37 -8.09
N VAL A 148 0.63 -11.12 -8.02
CA VAL A 148 -0.38 -12.05 -7.47
C VAL A 148 -0.97 -12.92 -8.56
N ASN A 149 -1.33 -12.31 -9.70
CA ASN A 149 -1.98 -13.01 -10.80
C ASN A 149 -1.54 -12.44 -12.15
N VAL A 150 -1.61 -13.27 -13.18
CA VAL A 150 -1.22 -12.90 -14.55
C VAL A 150 -2.01 -13.72 -15.57
N LYS A 151 -2.58 -13.03 -16.56
CA LYS A 151 -3.33 -13.64 -17.67
C LYS A 151 -3.11 -12.86 -18.98
N PRO A 152 -2.77 -13.55 -20.09
CA PRO A 152 -2.42 -14.97 -20.17
C PRO A 152 -1.04 -15.26 -19.57
N LYS A 153 -0.72 -16.54 -19.36
CA LYS A 153 0.61 -16.98 -18.90
C LYS A 153 1.58 -17.25 -20.05
N ILE A 154 1.06 -17.50 -21.25
CA ILE A 154 1.81 -17.86 -22.46
C ILE A 154 1.27 -17.04 -23.62
N PHE A 155 2.19 -16.59 -24.46
CA PHE A 155 1.96 -15.84 -25.68
C PHE A 155 2.46 -16.64 -26.87
N THR A 156 1.75 -16.57 -27.98
CA THR A 156 2.23 -17.07 -29.27
C THR A 156 2.93 -15.94 -29.98
N VAL A 157 4.23 -16.10 -30.22
CA VAL A 157 5.03 -15.18 -31.03
C VAL A 157 5.22 -15.78 -32.42
N THR A 158 4.80 -15.05 -33.44
CA THR A 158 5.09 -15.39 -34.85
C THR A 158 6.15 -14.44 -35.36
N ILE A 159 7.27 -14.97 -35.83
CA ILE A 159 8.36 -14.23 -36.45
C ILE A 159 8.35 -14.58 -37.93
N LYS A 160 8.30 -13.59 -38.81
CA LYS A 160 8.26 -13.78 -40.27
C LYS A 160 9.62 -13.46 -40.89
N ASP A 161 9.93 -14.12 -41.99
CA ASP A 161 11.04 -13.67 -42.83
C ASP A 161 10.65 -12.35 -43.51
N GLY A 162 11.64 -11.49 -43.73
CA GLY A 162 11.47 -10.14 -44.30
C GLY A 162 11.07 -10.14 -45.76
#